data_AF-A0A956EAG7-F1
#
_entry.id   AF-A0A956EAG7-F1
#
_cell.length_a   1.000
_cell.length_b   1.000
_cell.length_c   1.000
_cell.angle_alpha   90.00
_cell.angle_beta   90.00
_cell.angle_gamma   90.00
#
_symmetry.space_group_name_H-M   'P 1'
#
loop_
_entity.id
_entity.type
_entity.pdbx_description
1 polymer ?
#
loop_
_entity_poly.entity_id
_entity_poly.type
_entity_poly.pdbx_seq_one_letter_code
_entity_poly.pdbx_strand_id
1 'polypeptide(L)'
;MRIDLDSVLWRTRGREWDYSFVLRPAHPHIETWYDFHADVFAGTTPGTAPSVTGGFLRLGDGDEVPFIATSFQDATLRDAAGRPIAHYLIWFPNTPGRPTEYEVTADWGAQVVRAFGDEWGSAFAGDGTSEDDLLATARSLLKEVALADGEAVRVALNRDVVEKKKPPAGARTRKSNPSLLLAVTAAGVLLLLLLLYWLTRE
;
A
#
# COMPACT_ATOMS: atom_id res chain seq x y z
N MET A 1 6.68 18.81 14.84
CA MET A 1 6.78 18.44 13.40
C MET A 1 5.46 18.75 12.70
N ARG A 2 5.44 19.06 11.40
CA ARG A 2 4.20 19.22 10.61
C ARG A 2 4.19 18.20 9.47
N ILE A 3 3.05 17.57 9.25
CA ILE A 3 2.82 16.67 8.12
C ILE A 3 1.88 17.36 7.13
N ASP A 4 2.33 17.51 5.90
CA ASP A 4 1.51 17.95 4.78
C ASP A 4 0.64 16.78 4.31
N LEU A 5 -0.68 16.97 4.27
CA LEU A 5 -1.62 15.91 3.91
C LEU A 5 -1.60 15.61 2.40
N ASP A 6 -1.10 16.53 1.56
CA ASP A 6 -0.82 16.26 0.15
C ASP A 6 0.40 15.35 -0.04
N SER A 7 1.11 15.02 1.04
CA SER A 7 2.23 14.08 1.08
C SER A 7 1.87 12.76 1.77
N VAL A 8 0.58 12.52 2.06
CA VAL A 8 0.10 11.32 2.76
C VAL A 8 -0.81 10.47 1.86
N LEU A 9 -0.51 9.18 1.80
CA LEU A 9 -1.42 8.14 1.34
C LEU A 9 -2.12 7.54 2.56
N TRP A 10 -3.44 7.60 2.63
CA TRP A 10 -4.21 7.03 3.72
C TRP A 10 -5.30 6.12 3.19
N ARG A 11 -5.24 4.85 3.58
CA ARG A 11 -6.27 3.84 3.30
C ARG A 11 -6.91 3.37 4.60
N THR A 12 -8.23 3.29 4.60
CA THR A 12 -9.03 2.78 5.71
C THR A 12 -10.40 2.34 5.19
N ARG A 13 -11.30 1.94 6.08
CA ARG A 13 -12.67 1.55 5.75
C ARG A 13 -13.67 2.39 6.56
N GLY A 14 -14.90 2.46 6.06
CA GLY A 14 -16.00 3.11 6.75
C GLY A 14 -16.80 2.16 7.62
N ARG A 15 -17.91 2.69 8.11
CA ARG A 15 -18.92 1.89 8.78
C ARG A 15 -19.59 0.92 7.81
N GLU A 16 -20.05 1.44 6.67
CA GLU A 16 -20.84 0.71 5.67
C GLU A 16 -20.09 0.45 4.36
N TRP A 17 -18.91 1.05 4.17
CA TRP A 17 -18.08 0.89 2.98
C TRP A 17 -16.75 0.18 3.30
N ASP A 18 -16.17 -0.47 2.30
CA ASP A 18 -14.96 -1.30 2.44
C ASP A 18 -13.67 -0.48 2.33
N TYR A 19 -12.50 -1.11 2.21
CA TYR A 19 -11.26 -0.34 2.25
C TYR A 19 -10.99 0.49 0.98
N SER A 20 -10.95 1.82 1.16
CA SER A 20 -10.71 2.82 0.10
C SER A 20 -9.64 3.83 0.52
N PHE A 21 -9.05 4.52 -0.46
CA PHE A 21 -8.14 5.63 -0.18
C PHE A 21 -8.93 6.88 0.15
N VAL A 22 -8.63 7.48 1.30
CA VAL A 22 -9.22 8.75 1.75
C VAL A 22 -8.26 9.91 1.54
N LEU A 23 -6.95 9.63 1.51
CA LEU A 23 -5.93 10.56 1.02
C LEU A 23 -5.06 9.86 -0.02
N ARG A 24 -4.68 10.61 -1.05
CA ARG A 24 -3.67 10.23 -2.04
C ARG A 24 -2.73 11.40 -2.23
N PRO A 25 -1.41 11.18 -2.12
CA PRO A 25 -0.44 12.25 -2.19
C PRO A 25 -0.37 12.81 -3.61
N ALA A 26 -0.06 14.10 -3.72
CA ALA A 26 0.21 14.77 -4.99
C ALA A 26 1.55 14.32 -5.58
N HIS A 27 2.54 14.07 -4.71
CA HIS A 27 3.85 13.56 -5.06
C HIS A 27 4.31 12.47 -4.07
N PRO A 28 4.97 11.41 -4.53
CA PRO A 28 5.25 11.08 -5.94
C PRO A 28 3.98 10.68 -6.69
N HIS A 29 3.92 10.91 -8.02
CA HIS A 29 2.74 10.56 -8.81
C HIS A 29 2.90 9.19 -9.45
N ILE A 30 2.31 8.15 -8.84
CA ILE A 30 2.27 6.79 -9.39
C ILE A 30 0.83 6.33 -9.66
N GLU A 31 0.64 5.50 -10.68
CA GLU A 31 -0.69 4.95 -11.02
C GLU A 31 -1.08 3.75 -10.15
N THR A 32 -0.10 3.06 -9.57
CA THR A 32 -0.26 1.75 -8.92
C THR A 32 -0.29 1.85 -7.39
N TRP A 33 -1.01 2.85 -6.86
CA TRP A 33 -1.12 3.07 -5.41
C TRP A 33 -1.59 1.86 -4.62
N TYR A 34 -2.54 1.09 -5.14
CA TYR A 34 -3.03 -0.12 -4.50
C TYR A 34 -1.93 -1.19 -4.38
N ASP A 35 -1.13 -1.38 -5.42
CA ASP A 35 -0.02 -2.34 -5.41
C ASP A 35 1.08 -1.87 -4.46
N PHE A 36 1.45 -0.59 -4.52
CA PHE A 36 2.43 0.01 -3.61
C PHE A 36 2.00 -0.15 -2.15
N HIS A 37 0.76 0.22 -1.82
CA HIS A 37 0.20 0.03 -0.48
C HIS A 37 0.27 -1.44 -0.05
N ALA A 38 -0.12 -2.37 -0.93
CA ALA A 38 -0.10 -3.80 -0.62
C ALA A 38 1.33 -4.30 -0.33
N ASP A 39 2.33 -3.84 -1.08
CA ASP A 39 3.73 -4.22 -0.89
C ASP A 39 4.31 -3.63 0.42
N VAL A 40 3.99 -2.37 0.74
CA VAL A 40 4.44 -1.71 1.99
C VAL A 40 3.92 -2.45 3.23
N PHE A 41 2.64 -2.83 3.22
CA PHE A 41 1.98 -3.49 4.35
C PHE A 41 1.92 -5.02 4.22
N ALA A 42 2.66 -5.62 3.28
CA ALA A 42 2.69 -7.07 3.09
C ALA A 42 3.08 -7.79 4.39
N GLY A 43 2.23 -8.72 4.83
CA GLY A 43 2.42 -9.48 6.08
C GLY A 43 2.20 -8.67 7.36
N THR A 44 1.63 -7.46 7.27
CA THR A 44 1.35 -6.62 8.43
C THR A 44 -0.11 -6.75 8.85
N THR A 45 -0.34 -7.13 10.11
CA THR A 45 -1.67 -7.11 10.74
C THR A 45 -1.73 -5.93 11.70
N PRO A 46 -2.63 -4.94 11.47
CA PRO A 46 -2.77 -3.80 12.37
C PRO A 46 -3.18 -4.23 13.78
N GLY A 47 -2.45 -3.74 14.78
CA GLY A 47 -2.78 -3.91 16.19
C GLY A 47 -3.24 -2.60 16.84
N THR A 48 -3.55 -2.64 18.13
CA THR A 48 -3.91 -1.44 18.90
C THR A 48 -2.72 -0.50 19.12
N ALA A 49 -1.52 -1.06 19.26
CA ALA A 49 -0.28 -0.29 19.24
C ALA A 49 0.13 -0.01 17.79
N PRO A 50 0.40 1.26 17.42
CA PRO A 50 0.87 1.57 16.08
C PRO A 50 2.21 0.92 15.77
N SER A 51 2.31 0.34 14.58
CA SER A 51 3.60 -0.05 13.99
C SER A 51 4.16 1.11 13.17
N VAL A 52 5.48 1.30 13.17
CA VAL A 52 6.15 2.29 12.32
C VAL A 52 7.27 1.60 11.53
N THR A 53 7.28 1.80 10.22
CA THR A 53 8.31 1.27 9.32
C THR A 53 8.69 2.33 8.29
N GLY A 54 9.94 2.30 7.85
CA GLY A 54 10.43 3.16 6.78
C GLY A 54 10.86 2.35 5.56
N GLY A 55 10.93 3.04 4.43
CA GLY A 55 11.40 2.44 3.19
C GLY A 55 11.65 3.45 2.08
N PHE A 56 11.99 2.92 0.92
CA PHE A 56 12.12 3.68 -0.31
C PHE A 56 11.15 3.15 -1.36
N LEU A 57 10.50 4.08 -2.06
CA LEU A 57 9.80 3.82 -3.32
C LEU A 57 10.78 4.11 -4.45
N ARG A 58 11.11 3.09 -5.24
CA ARG A 58 11.90 3.23 -6.47
C ARG A 58 10.98 3.48 -7.65
N LEU A 59 11.12 4.65 -8.24
CA LEU A 59 10.40 5.07 -9.43
C LEU A 59 11.06 4.51 -10.70
N GLY A 60 10.28 4.43 -11.78
CA GLY A 60 10.73 3.83 -13.04
C GLY A 60 11.89 4.54 -13.77
N ASP A 61 12.25 5.75 -13.36
CA ASP A 61 13.37 6.58 -13.84
C ASP A 61 14.65 6.42 -13.00
N GLY A 62 14.57 5.67 -11.89
CA GLY A 62 15.68 5.44 -10.96
C GLY A 62 15.65 6.35 -9.73
N ASP A 63 14.69 7.26 -9.62
CA ASP A 63 14.53 8.10 -8.44
C ASP A 63 14.06 7.27 -7.24
N GLU A 64 14.62 7.56 -6.06
CA GLU A 64 14.23 6.93 -4.80
C GLU A 64 13.53 7.94 -3.91
N VAL A 65 12.27 7.67 -3.56
CA VAL A 65 11.48 8.53 -2.68
C VAL A 65 11.35 7.88 -1.31
N PRO A 66 11.86 8.50 -0.23
CA PRO A 66 11.73 7.96 1.11
C PRO A 66 10.26 8.01 1.56
N PHE A 67 9.85 7.01 2.34
CA PHE A 67 8.55 7.01 2.99
C PHE A 67 8.62 6.47 4.41
N ILE A 68 7.65 6.88 5.23
CA ILE A 68 7.39 6.36 6.56
C ILE A 68 5.94 5.87 6.60
N ALA A 69 5.75 4.63 7.01
CA ALA A 69 4.45 3.99 7.05
C ALA A 69 4.07 3.60 8.47
N THR A 70 2.77 3.66 8.76
CA THR A 70 2.20 3.19 10.02
C THR A 70 0.88 2.48 9.80
N SER A 71 0.60 1.50 10.65
CA SER A 71 -0.70 0.84 10.70
C SER A 71 -1.13 0.64 12.15
N PHE A 72 -2.43 0.82 12.40
CA PHE A 72 -3.03 0.64 13.73
C PHE A 72 -4.54 0.39 13.62
N GLN A 73 -5.12 -0.12 14.70
CA GLN A 73 -6.57 -0.22 14.89
C GLN A 73 -7.08 0.99 15.66
N ASP A 74 -8.18 1.57 15.21
CA ASP A 74 -8.87 2.65 15.90
C ASP A 74 -9.42 2.16 17.24
N ALA A 75 -9.12 2.91 18.30
CA ALA A 75 -9.57 2.58 19.65
C ALA A 75 -11.10 2.67 19.78
N THR A 76 -11.74 3.53 19.00
CA THR A 76 -13.14 3.96 19.14
C THR A 76 -14.03 3.48 18.01
N LEU A 77 -13.60 3.65 16.75
CA LEU A 77 -14.43 3.41 15.58
C LEU A 77 -14.60 1.91 15.32
N ARG A 78 -15.82 1.54 14.91
CA ARG A 78 -16.21 0.17 14.59
C ARG A 78 -17.03 0.13 13.31
N ASP A 79 -16.81 -0.88 12.48
CA ASP A 79 -17.64 -1.09 11.29
C ASP A 79 -19.05 -1.59 11.64
N ALA A 80 -19.92 -1.78 10.64
CA ALA A 80 -21.28 -2.29 10.84
C ALA A 80 -21.34 -3.66 11.55
N ALA A 81 -20.28 -4.47 11.43
CA ALA A 81 -20.16 -5.77 12.10
C ALA A 81 -19.53 -5.66 13.51
N GLY A 82 -19.24 -4.45 14.00
CA GLY A 82 -18.63 -4.19 15.29
C GLY A 82 -17.12 -4.45 15.33
N ARG A 83 -16.44 -4.62 14.19
CA ARG A 83 -14.99 -4.86 14.13
C ARG A 83 -14.23 -3.54 14.25
N PRO A 84 -13.06 -3.50 14.92
CA PRO A 84 -12.18 -2.33 14.93
C PRO A 84 -11.79 -1.90 13.51
N ILE A 85 -11.80 -0.60 13.27
CA ILE A 85 -11.34 -0.02 12.01
C ILE A 85 -9.82 -0.03 11.98
N ALA A 86 -9.22 -0.44 10.86
CA ALA A 86 -7.79 -0.33 10.67
C ALA A 86 -7.45 0.88 9.80
N HIS A 87 -6.36 1.55 10.16
CA HIS A 87 -5.78 2.64 9.39
C HIS A 87 -4.41 2.22 8.87
N TYR A 88 -4.16 2.59 7.62
CA TYR A 88 -2.88 2.38 6.93
C TYR A 88 -2.47 3.72 6.35
N LEU A 89 -1.40 4.32 6.89
CA LEU A 89 -0.90 5.60 6.44
C LEU A 89 0.53 5.46 5.95
N ILE A 90 0.85 6.12 4.85
CA ILE A 90 2.19 6.26 4.31
C ILE A 90 2.43 7.75 4.08
N TRP A 91 3.45 8.29 4.73
CA TRP A 91 3.89 9.66 4.59
C TRP A 91 5.15 9.69 3.73
N PHE A 92 5.19 10.60 2.75
CA PHE A 92 6.33 10.91 1.90
C PHE A 92 6.90 12.26 2.34
N PRO A 93 7.98 12.30 3.15
CA PRO A 93 8.53 13.57 3.62
C PRO A 93 8.97 14.47 2.45
N ASN A 94 8.56 15.74 2.48
CA ASN A 94 8.93 16.73 1.46
C ASN A 94 10.40 17.21 1.58
N THR A 95 11.08 16.85 2.68
CA THR A 95 12.49 17.13 2.89
C THR A 95 13.34 15.95 2.44
N PRO A 96 14.50 16.16 1.81
CA PRO A 96 15.40 15.07 1.48
C PRO A 96 15.99 14.45 2.75
N GLY A 97 16.18 13.13 2.75
CA GLY A 97 16.74 12.40 3.88
C GLY A 97 16.37 10.92 3.86
N ARG A 98 17.05 10.12 4.68
CA ARG A 98 16.74 8.70 4.84
C ARG A 98 15.57 8.52 5.81
N PRO A 99 14.72 7.49 5.64
CA PRO A 99 13.62 7.20 6.56
C PRO A 99 14.04 7.15 8.05
N THR A 100 15.26 6.67 8.32
CA THR A 100 15.83 6.55 9.68
C THR A 100 16.23 7.87 10.32
N GLU A 101 16.33 8.95 9.53
CA GLU A 101 16.76 10.28 9.99
C GLU A 101 15.57 11.13 10.45
N TYR A 102 14.34 10.74 10.12
CA TYR A 102 13.14 11.46 10.55
C TYR A 102 12.76 11.08 11.97
N GLU A 103 12.61 12.10 12.81
CA GLU A 103 12.06 11.95 14.16
C GLU A 103 10.53 11.99 14.07
N VAL A 104 9.91 10.82 14.20
CA VAL A 104 8.44 10.69 14.21
C VAL A 104 7.99 10.13 15.54
N THR A 105 6.84 10.58 16.02
CA THR A 105 6.21 10.00 17.21
C THR A 105 5.61 8.64 16.87
N ALA A 106 5.55 7.73 17.85
CA ALA A 106 4.95 6.40 17.67
C ALA A 106 3.52 6.47 17.09
N ASP A 107 2.76 7.48 17.52
CA ASP A 107 1.34 7.63 17.22
C ASP A 107 1.05 8.68 16.12
N TRP A 108 2.04 9.07 15.31
CA TRP A 108 1.88 10.12 14.30
C TRP A 108 0.65 9.88 13.39
N GLY A 109 0.41 8.63 13.00
CA GLY A 109 -0.75 8.28 12.17
C GLY A 109 -2.08 8.51 12.90
N ALA A 110 -2.15 8.18 14.18
CA ALA A 110 -3.33 8.44 15.00
C ALA A 110 -3.54 9.94 15.23
N GLN A 111 -2.46 10.72 15.35
CA GLN A 111 -2.53 12.18 15.40
C GLN A 111 -3.10 12.76 14.10
N VAL A 112 -2.69 12.25 12.94
CA VAL A 112 -3.26 12.62 11.64
C VAL A 112 -4.76 12.32 11.59
N VAL A 113 -5.18 11.10 11.96
CA VAL A 113 -6.61 10.74 11.97
C VAL A 113 -7.42 11.64 12.90
N ARG A 114 -6.90 11.92 14.11
CA ARG A 114 -7.57 12.83 15.07
C ARG A 114 -7.69 14.26 14.55
N ALA A 115 -6.74 14.74 13.75
CA ALA A 115 -6.78 16.08 13.19
C ALA A 115 -7.92 16.30 12.19
N PHE A 116 -8.45 15.23 11.59
CA PHE A 116 -9.67 15.29 10.76
C PHE A 116 -10.97 15.40 11.58
N GLY A 117 -10.91 15.29 12.91
CA GLY A 117 -12.00 15.66 13.80
C GLY A 117 -13.37 15.06 13.46
N ASP A 118 -14.40 15.91 13.57
CA ASP A 118 -15.80 15.55 13.36
C ASP A 118 -16.12 15.30 11.88
N GLU A 119 -15.34 15.90 10.97
CA GLU A 119 -15.47 15.74 9.53
C GLU A 119 -15.18 14.30 9.10
N TRP A 120 -14.20 13.65 9.74
CA TRP A 120 -13.99 12.21 9.55
C TRP A 120 -15.22 11.39 9.96
N GLY A 121 -15.90 11.77 11.04
CA GLY A 121 -17.10 11.10 11.50
C GLY A 121 -18.22 11.08 10.45
N SER A 122 -18.38 12.18 9.70
CA SER A 122 -19.36 12.27 8.61
C SER A 122 -19.00 11.36 7.43
N ALA A 123 -17.75 11.37 6.99
CA ALA A 123 -17.26 10.51 5.91
C ALA A 123 -17.32 9.01 6.30
N PHE A 124 -17.00 8.71 7.55
CA PHE A 124 -17.03 7.37 8.12
C PHE A 124 -18.45 6.77 8.16
N ALA A 125 -19.44 7.59 8.51
CA ALA A 125 -20.85 7.20 8.61
C ALA A 125 -21.59 7.19 7.27
N GLY A 126 -21.00 7.77 6.22
CA GLY A 126 -21.56 7.77 4.87
C GLY A 126 -21.69 6.37 4.26
N ASP A 127 -22.44 6.27 3.17
CA ASP A 127 -22.67 5.03 2.42
C ASP A 127 -21.52 4.66 1.45
N GLY A 128 -20.54 5.55 1.30
CA GLY A 128 -19.38 5.35 0.43
C GLY A 128 -19.73 5.28 -1.06
N THR A 129 -20.84 5.89 -1.48
CA THR A 129 -21.37 5.80 -2.85
C THR A 129 -20.45 6.36 -3.94
N SER A 130 -19.40 7.12 -3.59
CA SER A 130 -18.33 7.51 -4.51
C SER A 130 -16.99 7.67 -3.78
N GLU A 131 -15.95 6.97 -4.25
CA GLU A 131 -14.57 7.17 -3.76
C GLU A 131 -14.10 8.62 -4.01
N ASP A 132 -14.58 9.24 -5.09
CA ASP A 132 -14.26 10.64 -5.41
C ASP A 132 -14.82 11.62 -4.37
N ASP A 133 -15.97 11.30 -3.74
CA ASP A 133 -16.57 12.15 -2.70
C ASP A 133 -15.79 12.07 -1.38
N LEU A 134 -15.24 10.88 -1.07
CA LEU A 134 -14.35 10.66 0.09
C LEU A 134 -13.04 11.45 -0.09
N LEU A 135 -12.45 11.41 -1.29
CA LEU A 135 -11.22 12.12 -1.63
C LEU A 135 -11.42 13.64 -1.67
N ALA A 136 -12.54 14.13 -2.23
CA ALA A 136 -12.82 15.56 -2.35
C ALA A 136 -13.02 16.22 -0.98
N THR A 137 -13.76 15.56 -0.10
CA THR A 137 -14.00 16.05 1.26
C THR A 137 -12.68 16.12 2.04
N ALA A 138 -11.91 15.03 2.06
CA ALA A 138 -10.65 14.97 2.81
C ALA A 138 -9.60 16.01 2.34
N ARG A 139 -9.52 16.28 1.03
CA ARG A 139 -8.58 17.27 0.45
C ARG A 139 -8.97 18.72 0.73
N SER A 140 -10.25 19.01 0.98
CA SER A 140 -10.71 20.39 1.14
C SER A 140 -10.51 20.96 2.56
N LEU A 141 -10.28 20.10 3.55
CA LEU A 141 -10.46 20.45 4.97
C LEU A 141 -9.17 20.86 5.67
N LEU A 142 -8.05 20.17 5.43
CA LEU A 142 -6.76 20.45 6.05
C LEU A 142 -5.63 20.23 5.05
N LYS A 143 -4.68 21.19 5.01
CA LYS A 143 -3.44 21.05 4.24
C LYS A 143 -2.30 20.48 5.07
N GLU A 144 -2.26 20.82 6.36
CA GLU A 144 -1.19 20.39 7.24
C GLU A 144 -1.71 20.02 8.63
N VAL A 145 -1.09 19.01 9.23
CA VAL A 145 -1.31 18.60 10.61
C VAL A 145 -0.07 18.90 11.43
N ALA A 146 -0.23 19.71 12.48
CA ALA A 146 0.79 19.88 13.50
C ALA A 146 0.74 18.67 14.45
N LEU A 147 1.86 17.96 14.55
CA LEU A 147 1.98 16.86 15.50
C LEU A 147 2.35 17.40 16.87
N ALA A 148 1.63 16.91 17.88
CA ALA A 148 1.96 17.13 19.27
C ALA A 148 3.23 16.35 19.65
N ASP A 149 3.93 16.87 20.65
CA ASP A 149 5.09 16.20 21.23
C ASP A 149 4.67 14.83 21.79
N GLY A 150 5.51 13.83 21.56
CA GLY A 150 5.28 12.45 21.98
C GLY A 150 6.58 11.67 22.04
N GLU A 151 6.50 10.40 22.41
CA GLU A 151 7.67 9.53 22.41
C GLU A 151 8.16 9.34 20.96
N ALA A 152 9.35 9.87 20.68
CA ALA A 152 10.01 9.70 19.41
C ALA A 152 10.40 8.23 19.22
N VAL A 153 10.09 7.67 18.06
CA VAL A 153 10.42 6.29 17.72
C VAL A 153 11.41 6.28 16.58
N ARG A 154 12.40 5.38 16.67
CA ARG A 154 13.32 5.11 15.58
C ARG A 154 12.59 4.38 14.46
N VAL A 155 12.57 4.98 13.28
CA VAL A 155 12.02 4.36 12.08
C VAL A 155 12.94 3.22 11.65
N ALA A 156 12.44 1.99 11.62
CA ALA A 156 13.18 0.84 11.10
C ALA A 156 13.11 0.82 9.57
N LEU A 157 14.26 0.77 8.89
CA LEU A 157 14.32 0.67 7.42
C LEU A 157 14.15 -0.79 7.00
N ASN A 158 12.94 -1.16 6.56
CA ASN A 158 12.60 -2.56 6.29
C ASN A 158 11.97 -2.79 4.91
N ARG A 159 11.75 -1.74 4.12
CA ARG A 159 11.03 -1.82 2.84
C ARG A 159 11.78 -1.14 1.71
N ASP A 160 11.83 -1.83 0.58
CA ASP A 160 12.30 -1.33 -0.71
C ASP A 160 11.25 -1.79 -1.72
N VAL A 161 10.48 -0.83 -2.24
CA VAL A 161 9.31 -1.10 -3.08
C VAL A 161 9.54 -0.49 -4.45
N VAL A 162 9.40 -1.31 -5.49
CA VAL A 162 9.57 -0.85 -6.86
C VAL A 162 8.20 -0.50 -7.44
N GLU A 163 8.11 0.67 -8.07
CA GLU A 163 6.92 1.07 -8.81
C GLU A 163 6.58 0.02 -9.88
N LYS A 164 5.37 -0.53 -9.80
CA LYS A 164 4.87 -1.43 -10.83
C LYS A 164 4.31 -0.58 -11.98
N LYS A 165 4.82 -0.79 -13.19
CA LYS A 165 4.26 -0.18 -14.39
C LYS A 165 2.95 -0.88 -14.74
N LYS A 166 1.88 -0.10 -14.94
CA LYS A 166 0.63 -0.63 -15.47
C LYS A 166 0.91 -1.24 -16.85
N PRO A 167 0.58 -2.52 -17.08
CA PRO A 167 0.77 -3.11 -18.40
C PRO A 167 -0.07 -2.33 -19.42
N PRO A 168 0.48 -2.06 -20.62
CA PRO A 168 -0.22 -1.27 -21.63
C PRO A 168 -1.57 -1.91 -21.95
N ALA A 169 -2.61 -1.08 -22.06
CA ALA A 169 -3.95 -1.53 -22.41
C ALA A 169 -3.90 -2.29 -23.74
N GLY A 170 -4.06 -3.62 -23.69
CA GLY A 170 -3.94 -4.49 -24.86
C GLY A 170 -2.74 -5.44 -24.87
N ALA A 171 -1.90 -5.46 -23.83
CA ALA A 171 -0.99 -6.57 -23.59
C ALA A 171 -1.82 -7.84 -23.31
N ARG A 172 -2.23 -8.52 -24.38
CA ARG A 172 -2.83 -9.85 -24.32
C ARG A 172 -1.83 -10.71 -23.57
N THR A 173 -2.16 -11.06 -22.33
CA THR A 173 -1.52 -12.19 -21.65
C THR A 173 -1.66 -13.36 -22.61
N ARG A 174 -0.54 -13.75 -23.25
CA ARG A 174 -0.47 -14.93 -24.09
C ARG A 174 -0.83 -16.07 -23.14
N LYS A 175 -2.10 -16.49 -23.12
CA LYS A 175 -2.57 -17.64 -22.34
C LYS A 175 -1.63 -18.76 -22.73
N SER A 176 -0.72 -19.13 -21.83
CA SER A 176 0.14 -20.28 -22.02
C SER A 176 -0.81 -21.46 -22.13
N ASN A 177 -1.02 -21.95 -23.35
CA ASN A 177 -1.93 -23.06 -23.59
C ASN A 177 -1.29 -24.28 -22.92
N PRO A 178 -1.82 -24.79 -21.80
CA PRO A 178 -1.18 -25.90 -21.07
C PRO A 178 -1.10 -27.16 -21.93
N SER A 179 -1.94 -27.28 -22.96
CA SER A 179 -1.89 -28.30 -23.99
C SER A 179 -0.61 -28.29 -24.83
N LEU A 180 0.00 -27.12 -25.05
CA LEU A 180 1.24 -27.01 -25.82
C LEU A 180 2.45 -27.51 -25.02
N LEU A 181 2.47 -27.23 -23.71
CA LEU A 181 3.50 -27.74 -22.78
C LEU A 181 3.42 -29.26 -22.63
N LEU A 182 2.20 -29.81 -22.53
CA LEU A 182 1.96 -31.27 -22.49
C LEU A 182 2.35 -31.97 -23.81
N ALA A 183 2.13 -31.33 -24.95
CA ALA A 183 2.52 -31.90 -26.25
C ALA A 183 4.04 -31.97 -26.42
N VAL A 184 4.77 -30.94 -25.97
CA VAL A 184 6.24 -30.89 -26.07
C VAL A 184 6.88 -31.92 -25.13
N THR A 185 6.37 -32.09 -23.90
CA THR A 185 6.88 -33.12 -22.98
C THR A 185 6.57 -34.54 -23.46
N ALA A 186 5.35 -34.79 -23.98
CA ALA A 186 5.01 -36.09 -24.55
C ALA A 186 5.89 -36.47 -25.76
N ALA A 187 6.16 -35.52 -26.66
CA ALA A 187 7.05 -35.75 -27.80
C ALA A 187 8.49 -36.05 -27.36
N GLY A 188 9.01 -35.33 -26.35
CA GLY A 188 10.34 -35.58 -25.79
C GLY A 188 10.47 -36.96 -25.16
N VAL A 189 9.46 -37.41 -24.40
CA VAL A 189 9.43 -38.75 -23.80
C VAL A 189 9.39 -39.83 -24.87
N LEU A 190 8.58 -39.65 -25.92
CA LEU A 190 8.47 -40.63 -27.01
C LEU A 190 9.81 -40.79 -27.76
N LEU A 191 10.49 -39.68 -28.05
CA LEU A 191 11.81 -39.67 -28.67
C LEU A 191 12.85 -40.39 -27.80
N LEU A 192 12.85 -40.14 -26.49
CA LEU A 192 13.76 -40.79 -25.55
C LEU A 192 13.53 -42.32 -25.51
N LEU A 193 12.27 -42.76 -25.48
CA LEU A 193 11.91 -44.18 -25.49
C LEU A 193 12.31 -44.89 -26.79
N LEU A 194 12.13 -44.23 -27.95
CA LEU A 194 12.58 -44.75 -29.24
C LEU A 194 14.10 -44.91 -29.30
N LEU A 195 14.83 -43.94 -28.74
CA LEU A 195 16.29 -43.94 -28.73
C LEU A 195 16.84 -45.04 -27.81
N LEU A 196 16.23 -45.21 -26.63
CA LEU A 196 16.55 -46.32 -25.72
C LEU A 196 16.23 -47.68 -26.34
N TYR A 197 15.07 -47.83 -26.99
CA TYR A 197 14.71 -49.07 -27.67
C TYR A 197 15.72 -49.45 -28.75
N TRP A 198 16.16 -48.48 -29.56
CA TRP A 198 17.16 -48.69 -30.60
C TRP A 198 18.51 -49.14 -30.02
N LEU A 199 18.98 -48.49 -28.95
CA LEU A 199 20.23 -48.85 -28.26
C LEU A 199 20.22 -50.24 -27.62
N THR A 200 19.05 -50.77 -27.26
CA THR A 200 18.93 -52.11 -26.65
C THR A 200 18.80 -53.25 -27.66
N ARG A 201 18.78 -52.95 -28.96
CA ARG A 201 18.60 -53.93 -30.04
C ARG A 201 19.87 -54.22 -30.85
N GLU A 202 20.99 -53.57 -30.54
CA GLU A 202 22.34 -53.96 -30.96
C GLU A 202 22.94 -54.96 -29.96
#